data_AF-A0A8J5RMC0-F1
#
_entry.id   AF-A0A8J5RMC0-F1
#
_cell.length_a   1.000
_cell.length_b   1.000
_cell.length_c   1.000
_cell.angle_alpha   90.00
_cell.angle_beta   90.00
_cell.angle_gamma   90.00
#
_symmetry.space_group_name_H-M   'P 1'
#
loop_
_entity.id
_entity.type
_entity.pdbx_description
1 polymer ?
#
loop_
_entity_poly.entity_id
_entity_poly.type
_entity_poly.pdbx_seq_one_letter_code
_entity_poly.pdbx_strand_id
1 'polypeptide(L)'
;MQHTIFYKCPDYPALFIFFPTLCHSVSAPPFLAHGIDRKDAINNLLLVLGFNAFDGFSVFMPFLIFEVGKASRDGLRLPLREEVRRVLGDDGEVGFTAVREMLLMWSTVYEVLRMQALVPL
;
A
#
# COMPACT_ATOMS: atom_id res chain seq x y z
N MET A 1 20.43 -21.48 -5.97
CA MET A 1 21.02 -20.18 -5.59
C MET A 1 19.96 -19.11 -5.80
N GLN A 2 19.21 -18.76 -4.76
CA GLN A 2 18.27 -17.63 -4.79
C GLN A 2 18.97 -16.46 -4.12
N HIS A 3 19.29 -15.42 -4.90
CA HIS A 3 19.82 -14.18 -4.40
C HIS A 3 18.66 -13.38 -3.80
N THR A 4 18.47 -13.47 -2.48
CA THR A 4 17.56 -12.58 -1.74
C THR A 4 18.13 -11.16 -1.81
N ILE A 5 17.37 -10.30 -2.49
CA ILE A 5 17.71 -8.95 -2.97
C ILE A 5 18.13 -7.96 -1.85
N PHE A 6 17.90 -8.30 -0.58
CA PHE A 6 18.10 -7.39 0.55
C PHE A 6 19.49 -7.38 1.19
N TYR A 7 20.34 -8.36 0.91
CA TYR A 7 21.64 -8.48 1.60
C TYR A 7 22.61 -7.29 1.37
N LYS A 8 22.29 -6.36 0.45
CA LYS A 8 23.09 -5.17 0.15
C LYS A 8 22.68 -3.93 0.94
N CYS A 9 21.61 -3.98 1.73
CA CYS A 9 21.20 -2.89 2.62
C CYS A 9 22.02 -2.96 3.93
N PRO A 10 22.78 -1.90 4.30
CA PRO A 10 23.59 -1.89 5.53
C PRO A 10 22.75 -2.13 6.79
N ASP A 11 21.52 -1.64 6.80
CA ASP A 11 20.60 -1.71 7.93
C ASP A 11 19.78 -3.02 7.95
N TYR A 12 19.98 -3.91 6.98
CA TYR A 12 19.26 -5.18 6.91
C TYR A 12 19.32 -6.01 8.19
N PRO A 13 20.47 -6.17 8.88
CA PRO A 13 20.51 -6.91 10.14
C PRO A 13 19.62 -6.29 11.21
N ALA A 14 19.56 -4.96 11.29
CA ALA A 14 18.70 -4.25 12.23
C ALA A 14 17.22 -4.48 11.89
N LEU A 15 16.86 -4.38 10.60
CA LEU A 15 15.50 -4.65 10.13
C LEU A 15 15.08 -6.09 10.41
N PHE A 16 15.95 -7.08 10.13
CA PHE A 16 15.68 -8.50 10.36
C PHE A 16 15.43 -8.84 11.82
N ILE A 17 16.14 -8.20 12.75
CA ILE A 17 15.95 -8.37 14.20
C ILE A 17 14.67 -7.68 14.66
N PHE A 18 14.38 -6.49 14.14
CA PHE A 18 13.26 -5.68 14.58
C PHE A 18 11.91 -6.19 14.05
N PHE A 19 11.84 -6.67 12.82
CA PHE A 19 10.58 -7.00 12.14
C PHE A 19 9.68 -8.01 12.88
N PRO A 20 10.21 -9.09 13.50
CA PRO A 20 9.41 -10.00 14.29
C PRO A 20 8.76 -9.37 15.52
N THR A 21 9.27 -8.23 16.03
CA THR A 21 8.67 -7.52 17.16
C THR A 21 7.40 -6.76 16.76
N LEU A 22 7.37 -6.23 15.53
CA LEU A 22 6.20 -5.57 14.93
C LEU A 22 5.12 -6.57 14.51
N CYS A 23 5.55 -7.72 14.02
CA CYS A 23 4.68 -8.72 13.42
C CYS A 23 4.63 -9.97 14.30
N HIS A 24 3.82 -9.90 15.37
CA HIS A 24 3.56 -11.07 16.24
C HIS A 24 3.07 -12.28 15.44
N SER A 25 2.36 -12.02 14.35
CA SER A 25 1.88 -13.02 13.41
C SER A 25 3.01 -13.83 12.80
N VAL A 26 4.23 -13.32 12.58
CA VAL A 26 5.39 -14.05 12.03
C VAL A 26 5.92 -15.14 12.97
N SER A 27 5.62 -15.00 14.26
CA SER A 27 5.88 -16.02 15.29
C SER A 27 4.79 -17.09 15.33
N ALA A 28 3.67 -16.88 14.63
CA ALA A 28 2.52 -17.76 14.70
C ALA A 28 2.73 -19.02 13.84
N PRO A 29 2.03 -20.13 14.18
CA PRO A 29 2.11 -21.41 13.47
C PRO A 29 1.83 -21.43 11.94
N PRO A 30 1.10 -20.49 11.31
CA PRO A 30 0.68 -20.64 9.91
C PRO A 30 1.80 -20.86 8.89
N PHE A 31 2.97 -20.24 9.05
CA PHE A 31 4.07 -20.41 8.09
C PHE A 31 4.79 -21.75 8.28
N LEU A 32 4.88 -22.25 9.52
CA LEU A 32 5.34 -23.61 9.81
C LEU A 32 4.36 -24.64 9.21
N ALA A 33 3.05 -24.37 9.27
CA ALA A 33 2.02 -25.20 8.66
C ALA A 33 2.08 -25.23 7.12
N HIS A 34 2.80 -24.30 6.49
CA HIS A 34 3.05 -24.26 5.04
C HIS A 34 4.49 -24.66 4.67
N GLY A 35 5.28 -25.15 5.62
CA GLY A 35 6.65 -25.61 5.38
C GLY A 35 7.66 -24.49 5.08
N ILE A 36 7.35 -23.24 5.44
CA ILE A 36 8.22 -22.09 5.22
C ILE A 36 9.09 -21.88 6.47
N ASP A 37 10.41 -21.86 6.30
CA ASP A 37 11.33 -21.58 7.39
C ASP A 37 11.14 -20.15 7.92
N ARG A 38 11.33 -19.97 9.23
CA ARG A 38 11.15 -18.66 9.88
C ARG A 38 12.02 -17.58 9.24
N LYS A 39 13.26 -17.90 8.86
CA LYS A 39 14.16 -16.95 8.21
C LYS A 39 13.61 -16.51 6.86
N ASP A 40 13.11 -17.45 6.07
CA ASP A 40 12.56 -17.17 4.75
C ASP A 40 11.23 -16.40 4.84
N ALA A 41 10.40 -16.69 5.84
CA ALA A 41 9.21 -15.91 6.13
C ALA A 41 9.53 -14.44 6.45
N ILE A 42 10.52 -14.19 7.32
CA ILE A 42 10.97 -12.83 7.65
C ILE A 42 11.53 -12.12 6.42
N ASN A 43 12.38 -12.80 5.63
CA ASN A 43 12.94 -12.22 4.41
C ASN A 43 11.86 -11.81 3.40
N ASN A 44 10.84 -12.67 3.19
CA ASN A 44 9.74 -12.37 2.27
C ASN A 44 8.85 -11.25 2.80
N LEU A 45 8.60 -11.20 4.10
CA LEU A 45 7.81 -10.13 4.67
C LEU A 45 8.54 -8.77 4.60
N LEU A 46 9.85 -8.77 4.81
CA LEU A 46 10.69 -7.59 4.58
C LEU A 46 10.62 -7.12 3.13
N LEU A 47 10.59 -8.05 2.16
CA LEU A 47 10.39 -7.73 0.75
C LEU A 47 9.02 -7.12 0.47
N VAL A 48 7.95 -7.74 0.96
CA VAL A 48 6.58 -7.27 0.73
C VAL A 48 6.37 -5.90 1.38
N LEU A 49 6.75 -5.72 2.63
CA LEU A 49 6.45 -4.49 3.37
C LEU A 49 7.48 -3.39 3.11
N GLY A 50 8.77 -3.72 3.10
CA GLY A 50 9.85 -2.76 2.96
C GLY A 50 10.09 -2.32 1.51
N PHE A 51 9.87 -3.18 0.53
CA PHE A 51 10.10 -2.85 -0.88
C PHE A 51 8.79 -2.74 -1.66
N ASN A 52 8.02 -3.81 -1.78
CA ASN A 52 6.82 -3.80 -2.65
C ASN A 52 5.76 -2.78 -2.19
N ALA A 53 5.56 -2.65 -0.88
CA ALA A 53 4.60 -1.70 -0.31
C ALA A 53 5.24 -0.35 -0.02
N PHE A 54 6.21 -0.26 0.90
CA PHE A 54 6.73 1.03 1.36
C PHE A 54 7.34 1.88 0.23
N ASP A 55 8.15 1.30 -0.65
CA ASP A 55 8.75 2.03 -1.77
C ASP A 55 7.67 2.49 -2.76
N GLY A 56 6.78 1.57 -3.15
CA GLY A 56 5.66 1.87 -4.05
C GLY A 56 4.73 2.97 -3.52
N PHE A 57 4.33 2.90 -2.24
CA PHE A 57 3.46 3.91 -1.63
C PHE A 57 4.18 5.24 -1.37
N SER A 58 5.47 5.22 -1.02
CA SER A 58 6.25 6.45 -0.81
C SER A 58 6.38 7.28 -2.08
N VAL A 59 6.36 6.64 -3.25
CA VAL A 59 6.33 7.32 -4.55
C VAL A 59 4.89 7.67 -4.95
N PHE A 60 3.96 6.71 -4.84
CA PHE A 60 2.59 6.87 -5.35
C PHE A 60 1.76 7.88 -4.55
N MET A 61 1.80 7.81 -3.22
CA MET A 61 0.90 8.61 -2.37
C MET A 61 1.14 10.12 -2.52
N PRO A 62 2.39 10.62 -2.54
CA PRO A 62 2.64 12.03 -2.82
C PRO A 62 2.18 12.45 -4.21
N PHE A 63 2.37 11.60 -5.23
CA PHE A 63 1.94 11.88 -6.60
C PHE A 63 0.40 11.95 -6.71
N LEU A 64 -0.31 11.02 -6.08
CA LEU A 64 -1.77 11.04 -5.99
C LEU A 64 -2.28 12.35 -5.37
N ILE A 65 -1.71 12.75 -4.24
CA ILE A 65 -2.08 14.00 -3.57
C ILE A 65 -1.77 15.20 -4.47
N PHE A 66 -0.62 15.19 -5.15
CA PHE A 66 -0.21 16.25 -6.07
C PHE A 66 -1.18 16.41 -7.25
N GLU A 67 -1.53 15.32 -7.94
CA GLU A 67 -2.44 15.36 -9.09
C GLU A 67 -3.86 15.78 -8.71
N VAL A 68 -4.38 15.26 -7.58
CA VAL A 68 -5.68 15.71 -7.04
C VAL A 68 -5.63 17.19 -6.62
N GLY A 69 -4.51 17.65 -6.06
CA GLY A 69 -4.30 19.04 -5.67
C GLY A 69 -4.21 20.00 -6.87
N LYS A 70 -3.57 19.56 -7.96
CA LYS A 70 -3.43 20.30 -9.22
C LYS A 70 -4.77 20.49 -9.93
N ALA A 71 -5.69 19.55 -9.78
CA ALA A 71 -7.00 19.61 -10.43
C ALA A 71 -7.84 20.82 -9.99
N SER A 72 -8.67 21.33 -10.90
CA SER A 72 -9.55 22.44 -10.60
C SER A 72 -10.52 22.08 -9.48
N ARG A 73 -10.83 23.05 -8.62
CA ARG A 73 -11.73 22.84 -7.48
C ARG A 73 -13.07 22.29 -7.96
N ASP A 74 -13.67 22.96 -8.94
CA ASP A 74 -15.01 22.63 -9.41
C ASP A 74 -15.01 21.45 -10.41
N GLY A 75 -13.86 21.12 -11.01
CA GLY A 75 -13.75 20.01 -11.96
C GLY A 75 -13.46 18.66 -11.33
N LEU A 76 -12.79 18.59 -10.18
CA LEU A 76 -12.47 17.29 -9.54
C LEU A 76 -12.63 17.29 -8.02
N ARG A 77 -12.03 18.26 -7.32
CA ARG A 77 -11.94 18.21 -5.83
C ARG A 77 -13.30 18.32 -5.16
N LEU A 78 -14.17 19.21 -5.64
CA LEU A 78 -15.53 19.37 -5.13
C LEU A 78 -16.38 18.14 -5.47
N PRO A 79 -16.46 17.67 -6.74
CA PRO A 79 -17.14 16.42 -7.07
C PRO A 79 -16.69 15.21 -6.25
N LEU A 80 -15.38 15.01 -6.05
CA LEU A 80 -14.85 13.92 -5.21
C LEU A 80 -15.34 14.03 -3.77
N ARG A 81 -15.28 15.24 -3.19
CA ARG A 81 -15.75 15.47 -1.82
C ARG A 81 -17.24 15.16 -1.68
N GLU A 82 -18.05 15.62 -2.63
CA GLU A 82 -19.50 15.38 -2.61
C GLU A 82 -19.82 13.89 -2.82
N GLU A 83 -19.10 13.18 -3.68
CA GLU A 83 -19.27 11.73 -3.84
C GLU A 83 -18.99 10.99 -2.52
N VAL A 84 -17.84 11.25 -1.89
CA VAL A 84 -17.46 10.61 -0.62
C VAL A 84 -18.49 10.89 0.47
N ARG A 85 -18.90 12.16 0.62
CA ARG A 85 -19.90 12.55 1.63
C ARG A 85 -21.28 11.98 1.36
N ARG A 86 -21.69 11.90 0.09
CA ARG A 86 -22.97 11.29 -0.30
C ARG A 86 -23.01 9.80 0.01
N VAL A 87 -21.92 9.08 -0.24
CA VAL A 87 -21.84 7.63 -0.01
C VAL A 87 -21.76 7.31 1.49
N LEU A 88 -21.00 8.10 2.25
CA LEU A 88 -20.89 7.90 3.70
C LEU A 88 -22.12 8.42 4.45
N GLY A 89 -22.72 9.52 4.02
CA GLY A 89 -23.75 10.21 4.81
C GLY A 89 -23.17 10.83 6.09
N ASP A 90 -24.05 11.22 7.01
CA ASP A 90 -23.65 11.94 8.23
C ASP A 90 -23.00 11.03 9.31
N ASP A 91 -23.36 9.74 9.34
CA ASP A 91 -22.86 8.73 10.32
C ASP A 91 -22.01 7.62 9.65
N GLY A 92 -21.51 7.86 8.43
CA GLY A 92 -21.00 6.81 7.56
C GLY A 92 -19.76 6.06 8.04
N GLU A 93 -19.88 4.76 8.22
CA GLU A 93 -18.73 3.86 8.35
C GLU A 93 -18.02 3.68 7.00
N VAL A 94 -16.70 3.84 7.03
CA VAL A 94 -15.86 3.50 5.88
C VAL A 94 -15.69 1.97 5.84
N GLY A 95 -16.35 1.33 4.87
CA GLY A 95 -16.26 -0.11 4.64
C GLY A 95 -16.10 -0.46 3.15
N PHE A 96 -15.83 -1.73 2.86
CA PHE A 96 -15.64 -2.22 1.48
C PHE A 96 -16.83 -1.90 0.57
N THR A 97 -18.06 -2.00 1.07
CA THR A 97 -19.27 -1.68 0.30
C THR A 97 -19.30 -0.20 -0.08
N ALA A 98 -19.08 0.69 0.89
CA ALA A 98 -19.05 2.14 0.65
C ALA A 98 -17.98 2.52 -0.38
N VAL A 99 -16.75 2.02 -0.22
CA VAL A 99 -15.66 2.34 -1.16
C VAL A 99 -15.97 1.87 -2.59
N ARG A 100 -16.69 0.75 -2.77
CA ARG A 100 -17.08 0.26 -4.10
C ARG A 100 -18.08 1.16 -4.83
N GLU A 101 -18.85 1.96 -4.10
CA GLU A 101 -19.86 2.86 -4.68
C GLU A 101 -19.28 4.22 -5.12
N MET A 102 -18.02 4.51 -4.77
CA MET A 102 -17.35 5.78 -5.09
C MET A 102 -16.67 5.72 -6.47
N LEU A 103 -17.46 5.77 -7.55
CA LEU A 103 -16.97 5.59 -8.92
C LEU A 103 -15.96 6.67 -9.35
N LEU A 104 -16.16 7.93 -8.97
CA LEU A 104 -15.22 9.02 -9.27
C LEU A 104 -13.91 8.85 -8.50
N MET A 105 -13.97 8.42 -7.24
CA MET A 105 -12.78 8.04 -6.46
C MET A 105 -11.99 6.95 -7.18
N TRP A 106 -12.64 5.86 -7.62
CA TRP A 106 -11.99 4.80 -8.39
C TRP A 106 -11.36 5.32 -9.67
N SER A 107 -12.11 6.09 -10.47
CA SER A 107 -11.61 6.67 -11.71
C SER A 107 -10.39 7.56 -11.47
N THR A 108 -10.38 8.33 -10.38
CA THR A 108 -9.26 9.20 -10.02
C THR A 108 -8.01 8.39 -9.70
N VAL A 109 -8.14 7.36 -8.87
CA VAL A 109 -7.02 6.49 -8.49
C VAL A 109 -6.45 5.76 -9.73
N TYR A 110 -7.32 5.20 -10.57
CA TYR A 110 -6.88 4.52 -11.80
C TYR A 110 -6.22 5.47 -12.79
N GLU A 111 -6.72 6.69 -12.92
CA GLU A 111 -6.13 7.67 -13.82
C GLU A 111 -4.75 8.13 -13.35
N VAL A 112 -4.57 8.31 -12.04
CA VAL A 112 -3.25 8.63 -11.46
C VAL A 112 -2.27 7.48 -11.66
N LEU A 113 -2.71 6.23 -11.45
CA LEU A 113 -1.90 5.04 -11.75
C LEU A 113 -1.56 4.93 -13.25
N ARG A 114 -2.45 5.38 -14.14
CA ARG A 114 -2.20 5.43 -15.59
C ARG A 114 -1.15 6.49 -15.94
N MET A 115 -1.17 7.64 -15.27
CA MET A 115 -0.20 8.72 -15.48
C MET A 115 1.19 8.34 -14.98
N GLN A 116 1.27 7.66 -13.84
CA GLN A 116 2.52 7.19 -13.26
C GLN A 116 2.44 5.70 -12.95
N ALA A 117 2.92 4.89 -13.91
CA ALA A 117 3.16 3.48 -13.67
C ALA A 117 4.31 3.33 -12.65
N LEU A 118 4.01 2.79 -11.47
CA LEU A 118 4.97 2.65 -10.36
C LEU A 118 6.10 1.65 -10.66
N VAL A 119 5.92 0.80 -11.66
CA VAL A 119 6.93 -0.14 -12.13
C VAL A 119 7.02 -0.01 -13.66
N PRO A 120 8.05 0.68 -14.19
CA PRO A 120 8.36 0.63 -15.61
C PRO A 120 8.86 -0.79 -15.98
N LEU A 121 8.48 -1.27 -17.16
CA LEU A 121 8.92 -2.56 -17.72
C LEU A 121 10.42 -2.58 -18.04
#